data_AF-A0A4Q9HNC9-F1
#
_entry.id   AF-A0A4Q9HNC9-F1
#
_cell.length_a   1.000
_cell.length_b   1.000
_cell.length_c   1.000
_cell.angle_alpha   90.00
_cell.angle_beta   90.00
_cell.angle_gamma   90.00
#
_symmetry.space_group_name_H-M   'P 1'
#
loop_
_entity.id
_entity.type
_entity.pdbx_description
1 polymer ?
#
loop_
_entity_poly.entity_id
_entity_poly.type
_entity_poly.pdbx_seq_one_letter_code
_entity_poly.pdbx_strand_id
1 'polypeptide(L)'
;MTDFDVHPEHVAHPEYPVNPAERAKHPEHQVLRVFCGPGGSGGNALGVVLDGAAVPGRTERAALAVELGFSETVFLDDAARGTVDIHTPSVRLPFAGHPLVGLAWLLHDLGRPPRTLRPPAGEVAVTYDGEITWVRGRAAWVTARRTERYASVTDVDALPAPPPGEGWLYAWAWQDEAAGVVRARAFPRRGDAIVEDEATGAAALLLTHELGRPLDIRQGTGSQILTRPHPDGTIEVGGRVRADTP
;
A
#
# COMPACT_ATOMS: atom_id res chain seq x y z
N MET A 1 -18.91 61.17 -9.38
CA MET A 1 -17.50 61.45 -9.71
C MET A 1 -16.87 61.89 -8.41
N THR A 2 -16.02 61.10 -7.74
CA THR A 2 -15.18 59.98 -8.19
C THR A 2 -14.82 59.10 -6.98
N ASP A 3 -14.46 57.87 -7.32
CA ASP A 3 -14.11 56.69 -6.53
C ASP A 3 -13.26 56.90 -5.27
N PHE A 4 -13.59 56.14 -4.21
CA PHE A 4 -12.64 55.74 -3.19
C PHE A 4 -12.26 54.28 -3.44
N ASP A 5 -11.02 54.13 -3.85
CA ASP A 5 -10.29 52.88 -4.07
C ASP A 5 -10.20 52.08 -2.76
N VAL A 6 -10.62 50.82 -2.78
CA VAL A 6 -10.53 49.92 -1.62
C VAL A 6 -9.63 48.74 -2.01
N HIS A 7 -8.34 48.85 -1.70
CA HIS A 7 -7.44 47.70 -1.67
C HIS A 7 -7.66 46.93 -0.36
N PRO A 8 -7.95 45.61 -0.39
CA PRO A 8 -7.89 44.80 0.81
C PRO A 8 -6.43 44.48 1.15
N GLU A 9 -6.04 44.78 2.39
CA GLU A 9 -4.73 44.49 2.96
C GLU A 9 -4.50 42.98 2.98
N HIS A 10 -3.38 42.53 2.40
CA HIS A 10 -2.87 41.18 2.58
C HIS A 10 -2.49 40.98 4.06
N VAL A 11 -3.33 40.27 4.80
CA VAL A 11 -2.94 39.71 6.10
C VAL A 11 -1.97 38.57 5.83
N ALA A 12 -0.67 38.87 5.91
CA ALA A 12 0.36 37.84 5.94
C ALA A 12 0.17 37.01 7.22
N HIS A 13 -0.21 35.74 7.06
CA HIS A 13 -0.12 34.78 8.17
C HIS A 13 1.36 34.54 8.47
N PRO A 14 1.82 34.69 9.72
CA PRO A 14 3.18 34.36 10.07
C PRO A 14 3.37 32.84 9.97
N GLU A 15 4.24 32.40 9.06
CA GLU A 15 4.80 31.05 9.11
C GLU A 15 5.62 30.94 10.39
N TYR A 16 5.04 30.32 11.43
CA TYR A 16 5.80 29.95 12.61
C TYR A 16 6.74 28.80 12.23
N PRO A 17 8.08 28.96 12.36
CA PRO A 17 8.99 27.86 12.10
C PRO A 17 8.75 26.77 13.15
N VAL A 18 8.14 25.66 12.72
CA VAL A 18 7.94 24.47 13.55
C VAL A 18 9.30 23.99 14.03
N ASN A 19 9.46 23.82 15.35
CA ASN A 19 10.72 23.41 15.97
C ASN A 19 11.21 22.09 15.35
N PRO A 20 12.50 21.94 14.98
CA PRO A 20 13.05 20.67 14.48
C PRO A 20 12.75 19.46 15.37
N ALA A 21 12.65 19.65 16.70
CA ALA A 21 12.27 18.61 17.64
C ALA A 21 10.77 18.24 17.59
N GLU A 22 9.90 19.15 17.14
CA GLU A 22 8.48 18.89 16.89
C GLU A 22 8.26 18.28 15.51
N ARG A 23 9.02 18.70 14.48
CA ARG A 23 9.08 18.02 13.18
C ARG A 23 9.56 16.57 13.30
N ALA A 24 10.48 16.29 14.22
CA ALA A 24 10.90 14.92 14.51
C ALA A 24 9.83 14.09 15.25
N LYS A 25 8.87 14.73 15.93
CA LYS A 25 7.73 14.05 16.57
C LYS A 25 6.60 13.73 15.60
N HIS A 26 6.35 14.59 14.60
CA HIS A 26 5.37 14.37 13.54
C HIS A 26 6.01 14.67 12.18
N PRO A 27 6.76 13.71 11.60
CA PRO A 27 7.32 13.92 10.27
C PRO A 27 6.19 14.15 9.27
N GLU A 28 6.44 15.03 8.29
CA GLU A 28 5.53 15.21 7.16
C GLU A 28 5.35 13.87 6.45
N HIS A 29 4.10 13.53 6.18
CA HIS A 29 3.74 12.31 5.48
C HIS A 29 2.74 12.63 4.37
N GLN A 30 2.81 11.84 3.30
CA GLN A 30 1.83 11.84 2.23
C GLN A 30 0.88 10.66 2.45
N VAL A 31 -0.39 10.85 2.10
CA VAL A 31 -1.39 9.77 2.13
C VAL A 31 -1.74 9.38 0.70
N LEU A 32 -1.75 8.08 0.44
CA LEU A 32 -2.13 7.51 -0.84
C LEU A 32 -3.23 6.46 -0.66
N ARG A 33 -4.04 6.28 -1.70
CA ARG A 33 -4.84 5.06 -1.89
C ARG A 33 -4.24 4.24 -3.02
N VAL A 34 -3.86 3.00 -2.72
CA VAL A 34 -3.16 2.10 -3.66
C VAL A 34 -4.05 0.92 -4.00
N PHE A 35 -3.89 0.36 -5.21
CA PHE A 35 -4.74 -0.68 -5.78
C PHE A 35 -6.19 -0.22 -6.02
N CYS A 36 -6.37 1.06 -6.32
CA CYS A 36 -7.68 1.58 -6.69
C CYS A 36 -8.22 0.84 -7.93
N GLY A 37 -9.50 0.49 -7.88
CA GLY A 37 -10.21 -0.05 -9.03
C GLY A 37 -10.37 1.00 -10.15
N PRO A 38 -10.85 0.57 -11.33
CA PRO A 38 -11.18 1.47 -12.43
C PRO A 38 -12.09 2.62 -11.95
N GLY A 39 -11.81 3.85 -12.38
CA GLY A 39 -12.53 5.05 -11.92
C GLY A 39 -12.15 5.54 -10.53
N GLY A 40 -11.33 4.80 -9.77
CA GLY A 40 -10.82 5.19 -8.45
C GLY A 40 -11.58 4.63 -7.26
N SER A 41 -12.37 3.57 -7.45
CA SER A 41 -13.05 2.86 -6.37
C SER A 41 -12.05 2.18 -5.43
N GLY A 42 -12.42 2.04 -4.15
CA GLY A 42 -11.61 1.36 -3.15
C GLY A 42 -10.18 1.89 -3.06
N GLY A 43 -9.25 0.96 -2.92
CA GLY A 43 -7.85 1.20 -2.63
C GLY A 43 -7.58 1.21 -1.13
N ASN A 44 -6.43 0.67 -0.75
CA ASN A 44 -5.98 0.65 0.64
C ASN A 44 -5.21 1.92 0.95
N ALA A 45 -5.39 2.48 2.15
CA ALA A 45 -4.69 3.67 2.58
C ALA A 45 -3.22 3.35 2.90
N LEU A 46 -2.32 4.30 2.61
CA LEU A 46 -0.89 4.18 2.85
C LEU A 46 -0.34 5.51 3.37
N GLY A 47 0.35 5.45 4.51
CA GLY A 47 1.20 6.55 4.96
C GLY A 47 2.59 6.46 4.31
N VAL A 48 3.08 7.55 3.74
CA VAL A 48 4.42 7.63 3.15
C VAL A 48 5.22 8.74 3.82
N VAL A 49 6.30 8.37 4.52
CA VAL A 49 7.27 9.31 5.08
C VAL A 49 8.46 9.41 4.12
N LEU A 50 8.55 10.53 3.39
CA LEU A 50 9.59 10.74 2.37
C LEU A 50 10.97 11.01 2.95
N ASP A 51 11.05 11.52 4.18
CA ASP A 51 12.29 11.69 4.94
C ASP A 51 12.35 10.67 6.08
N GLY A 52 12.46 9.38 5.72
CA GLY A 52 12.55 8.30 6.69
C GLY A 52 13.80 8.40 7.56
N ALA A 53 14.89 8.97 7.03
CA ALA A 53 16.15 9.15 7.74
C ALA A 53 16.03 10.10 8.96
N ALA A 54 15.06 11.02 8.96
CA ALA A 54 14.74 11.86 10.11
C ALA A 54 14.18 11.08 11.32
N VAL A 55 13.65 9.87 11.10
CA VAL A 55 13.14 8.98 12.15
C VAL A 55 13.88 7.63 12.09
N PRO A 56 15.15 7.54 12.49
CA PRO A 56 15.98 6.34 12.27
C PRO A 56 15.66 5.19 13.24
N GLY A 57 15.01 5.49 14.37
CA GLY A 57 14.74 4.53 15.42
C GLY A 57 13.54 3.63 15.11
N ARG A 58 13.71 2.30 15.28
CA ARG A 58 12.65 1.33 14.97
C ARG A 58 11.43 1.48 15.89
N THR A 59 11.66 1.83 17.16
CA THR A 59 10.58 2.02 18.14
C THR A 59 9.75 3.24 17.79
N GLU A 60 10.39 4.32 17.38
CA GLU A 60 9.79 5.58 16.95
C GLU A 60 8.97 5.39 15.67
N ARG A 61 9.48 4.64 14.68
CA ARG A 61 8.72 4.27 13.48
C ARG A 61 7.49 3.44 13.79
N ALA A 62 7.61 2.46 14.70
CA ALA A 62 6.48 1.64 15.12
C ALA A 62 5.42 2.48 15.84
N ALA A 63 5.84 3.38 16.75
CA ALA A 63 4.94 4.30 17.44
C ALA A 63 4.22 5.24 16.45
N LEU A 64 4.94 5.78 15.47
CA LEU A 64 4.35 6.61 14.42
C LEU A 64 3.36 5.81 13.54
N ALA A 65 3.69 4.58 13.16
CA ALA A 65 2.76 3.73 12.41
C ALA A 65 1.47 3.43 13.19
N VAL A 66 1.56 3.28 14.52
CA VAL A 66 0.38 3.18 15.40
C VAL A 66 -0.41 4.49 15.43
N GLU A 67 0.26 5.62 15.59
CA GLU A 67 -0.36 6.95 15.65
C GLU A 67 -1.10 7.30 14.36
N LEU A 68 -0.48 7.05 13.20
CA LEU A 68 -1.06 7.32 11.89
C LEU A 68 -2.22 6.38 11.54
N GLY A 69 -2.26 5.17 12.11
CA GLY A 69 -3.40 4.26 11.98
C GLY A 69 -3.61 3.64 10.59
N PHE A 70 -2.70 3.83 9.64
CA PHE A 70 -2.77 3.20 8.32
C PHE A 70 -2.47 1.69 8.38
N SER A 71 -2.93 0.93 7.38
CA SER A 71 -2.60 -0.50 7.22
C SER A 71 -1.10 -0.75 7.22
N GLU A 72 -0.37 0.13 6.54
CA GLU A 72 1.07 0.21 6.53
C GLU A 72 1.53 1.67 6.44
N THR A 73 2.73 1.92 6.97
CA THR A 73 3.51 3.13 6.75
C THR A 73 4.85 2.74 6.14
N VAL A 74 5.25 3.42 5.05
CA VAL A 74 6.56 3.25 4.42
C VAL A 74 7.44 4.47 4.63
N PHE A 75 8.69 4.20 5.01
CA PHE A 75 9.72 5.19 5.25
C PHE A 75 10.75 5.10 4.13
N LEU A 76 10.99 6.21 3.44
CA LEU A 76 12.05 6.31 2.44
C LEU A 76 13.34 6.77 3.11
N ASP A 77 14.29 5.84 3.29
CA ASP A 77 15.52 6.09 4.04
C ASP A 77 16.63 6.67 3.15
N ASP A 78 16.65 6.28 1.88
CA ASP A 78 17.58 6.82 0.88
C ASP A 78 16.88 6.86 -0.48
N ALA A 79 16.48 8.05 -0.89
CA ALA A 79 15.78 8.27 -2.17
C ALA A 79 16.66 8.02 -3.41
N ALA A 80 17.99 8.16 -3.30
CA ALA A 80 18.89 7.90 -4.42
C ALA A 80 19.10 6.40 -4.62
N ARG A 81 19.13 5.62 -3.54
CA ARG A 81 19.27 4.14 -3.59
C ARG A 81 17.94 3.38 -3.63
N GLY A 82 16.85 4.05 -3.28
CA GLY A 82 15.53 3.44 -3.09
C GLY A 82 15.44 2.59 -1.81
N THR A 83 16.25 2.88 -0.78
CA THR A 83 16.22 2.14 0.49
C THR A 83 14.99 2.51 1.29
N VAL A 84 14.25 1.51 1.77
CA VAL A 84 12.97 1.72 2.45
C VAL A 84 12.79 0.80 3.65
N ASP A 85 11.92 1.22 4.56
CA ASP A 85 11.47 0.42 5.69
C ASP A 85 9.94 0.44 5.78
N ILE A 86 9.34 -0.67 6.19
CA ILE A 86 7.89 -0.85 6.15
C ILE A 86 7.40 -1.30 7.52
N HIS A 87 6.44 -0.58 8.06
CA HIS A 87 5.82 -0.88 9.35
C HIS A 87 4.30 -0.96 9.20
N THR A 88 3.72 -1.96 9.83
CA THR A 88 2.31 -1.94 10.24
C THR A 88 2.24 -1.38 11.66
N PRO A 89 1.05 -1.07 12.20
CA PRO A 89 0.92 -0.70 13.61
C PRO A 89 1.48 -1.75 14.58
N SER A 90 1.56 -3.02 14.20
CA SER A 90 1.97 -4.10 15.10
C SER A 90 3.38 -4.64 14.84
N VAL A 91 3.82 -4.66 13.59
CA VAL A 91 5.06 -5.33 13.17
C VAL A 91 5.75 -4.62 12.00
N ARG A 92 7.09 -4.70 12.00
CA ARG A 92 7.91 -4.38 10.84
C ARG A 92 7.81 -5.50 9.79
N LEU A 93 7.64 -5.14 8.52
CA LEU A 93 7.53 -6.09 7.42
C LEU A 93 8.84 -6.14 6.61
N PRO A 94 9.32 -7.34 6.23
CA PRO A 94 10.48 -7.46 5.33
C PRO A 94 10.12 -7.06 3.89
N PHE A 95 8.86 -7.20 3.50
CA PHE A 95 8.31 -6.85 2.19
C PHE A 95 6.80 -6.61 2.31
N ALA A 96 6.27 -5.67 1.53
CA ALA A 96 4.85 -5.54 1.28
C ALA A 96 4.62 -4.89 -0.09
N GLY A 97 3.78 -5.49 -0.93
CA GLY A 97 3.51 -4.98 -2.29
C GLY A 97 2.80 -3.62 -2.26
N HIS A 98 1.77 -3.48 -1.42
CA HIS A 98 0.98 -2.25 -1.25
C HIS A 98 1.85 -1.00 -1.02
N PRO A 99 2.70 -0.95 0.01
CA PRO A 99 3.58 0.20 0.24
C PRO A 99 4.57 0.51 -0.89
N LEU A 100 5.11 -0.53 -1.53
CA LEU A 100 6.13 -0.36 -2.57
C LEU A 100 5.53 0.15 -3.88
N VAL A 101 4.32 -0.30 -4.25
CA VAL A 101 3.57 0.24 -5.39
C VAL A 101 3.24 1.72 -5.14
N GLY A 102 2.74 2.06 -3.95
CA GLY A 102 2.39 3.43 -3.59
C GLY A 102 3.61 4.37 -3.62
N LEU A 103 4.71 3.98 -2.98
CA LEU A 103 5.93 4.77 -2.97
C LEU A 103 6.53 4.94 -4.36
N ALA A 104 6.59 3.87 -5.16
CA ALA A 104 7.08 3.94 -6.53
C ALA A 104 6.25 4.89 -7.40
N TRP A 105 4.93 4.89 -7.22
CA TRP A 105 4.04 5.82 -7.91
C TRP A 105 4.29 7.27 -7.48
N LEU A 106 4.35 7.54 -6.17
CA LEU A 106 4.58 8.90 -5.66
C LEU A 106 5.92 9.46 -6.12
N LEU A 107 6.98 8.65 -6.09
CA LEU A 107 8.29 9.10 -6.59
C LEU A 107 8.27 9.36 -8.11
N HIS A 108 7.50 8.61 -8.88
CA HIS A 108 7.30 8.89 -10.31
C HIS A 108 6.57 10.22 -10.53
N ASP A 109 5.48 10.46 -9.78
CA ASP A 109 4.70 11.70 -9.83
C ASP A 109 5.54 12.94 -9.47
N LEU A 110 6.45 12.79 -8.50
CA LEU A 110 7.44 13.82 -8.13
C LEU A 110 8.61 13.95 -9.13
N GLY A 111 8.56 13.31 -10.30
CA GLY A 111 9.58 13.38 -11.34
C GLY A 111 10.87 12.60 -11.05
N ARG A 112 10.84 11.65 -10.10
CA ARG A 112 11.99 10.86 -9.63
C ARG A 112 11.70 9.36 -9.66
N PRO A 113 11.26 8.78 -10.79
CA PRO A 113 10.86 7.37 -10.84
C PRO A 113 11.99 6.41 -10.44
N PRO A 114 11.84 5.61 -9.39
CA PRO A 114 12.80 4.56 -9.07
C PRO A 114 12.71 3.42 -10.10
N ARG A 115 13.85 2.82 -10.43
CA ARG A 115 13.91 1.52 -11.11
C ARG A 115 13.91 0.35 -10.13
N THR A 116 14.27 0.62 -8.88
CA THR A 116 14.43 -0.39 -7.84
C THR A 116 14.14 0.23 -6.48
N LEU A 117 13.38 -0.49 -5.66
CA LEU A 117 13.23 -0.24 -4.23
C LEU A 117 13.91 -1.37 -3.44
N ARG A 118 14.36 -1.07 -2.22
CA ARG A 118 15.19 -1.96 -1.40
C ARG A 118 14.59 -2.07 0.00
N PRO A 119 13.45 -2.76 0.16
CA PRO A 119 12.98 -3.17 1.47
C PRO A 119 13.92 -4.22 2.10
N PRO A 120 13.75 -4.57 3.39
CA PRO A 120 14.64 -5.52 4.07
C PRO A 120 14.74 -6.90 3.42
N ALA A 121 13.72 -7.34 2.67
CA ALA A 121 13.73 -8.62 1.95
C ALA A 121 14.69 -8.66 0.74
N GLY A 122 15.10 -7.51 0.20
CA GLY A 122 16.00 -7.41 -0.94
C GLY A 122 15.51 -6.46 -2.04
N GLU A 123 16.12 -6.55 -3.22
CA GLU A 123 15.81 -5.68 -4.36
C GLU A 123 14.46 -6.00 -4.99
N VAL A 124 13.66 -4.96 -5.19
CA VAL A 124 12.34 -4.99 -5.81
C VAL A 124 12.39 -4.12 -7.07
N ALA A 125 12.32 -4.75 -8.24
CA ALA A 125 12.24 -4.01 -9.50
C ALA A 125 10.91 -3.26 -9.61
N VAL A 126 10.96 -2.07 -10.22
CA VAL A 126 9.80 -1.20 -10.45
C VAL A 126 9.65 -0.95 -11.94
N THR A 127 8.43 -1.10 -12.45
CA THR A 127 8.06 -0.79 -13.83
C THR A 127 6.73 -0.04 -13.86
N TYR A 128 6.45 0.63 -14.98
CA TYR A 128 5.24 1.43 -15.18
C TYR A 128 4.63 1.07 -16.53
N ASP A 129 3.31 0.86 -16.56
CA ASP A 129 2.54 0.56 -17.77
C ASP A 129 1.23 1.34 -17.74
N GLY A 130 1.20 2.46 -18.46
CA GLY A 130 0.09 3.43 -18.40
C GLY A 130 -0.14 3.92 -16.97
N GLU A 131 -1.34 3.68 -16.44
CA GLU A 131 -1.73 4.05 -15.07
C GLU A 131 -1.28 3.05 -14.00
N ILE A 132 -0.66 1.94 -14.39
CA ILE A 132 -0.31 0.86 -13.48
C ILE A 132 1.16 0.96 -13.08
N THR A 133 1.38 1.10 -11.78
CA THR A 133 2.71 0.94 -11.17
C THR A 133 2.87 -0.52 -10.74
N TRP A 134 4.01 -1.12 -11.10
CA TRP A 134 4.31 -2.52 -10.83
C TRP A 134 5.55 -2.65 -9.96
N VAL A 135 5.53 -3.62 -9.06
CA VAL A 135 6.68 -4.03 -8.26
C VAL A 135 6.86 -5.54 -8.33
N ARG A 136 8.12 -6.01 -8.35
CA ARG A 136 8.45 -7.43 -8.46
C ARG A 136 8.91 -8.03 -7.13
N GLY A 137 8.16 -9.01 -6.63
CA GLY A 137 8.42 -9.70 -5.36
C GLY A 137 8.63 -11.21 -5.51
N ARG A 138 8.80 -11.88 -4.37
CA ARG A 138 8.94 -13.35 -4.28
C ARG A 138 7.98 -13.89 -3.23
N ALA A 139 7.39 -15.06 -3.50
CA ALA A 139 6.47 -15.71 -2.56
C ALA A 139 7.13 -16.02 -1.22
N ALA A 140 8.41 -16.38 -1.22
CA ALA A 140 9.20 -16.64 -0.02
C ALA A 140 9.36 -15.43 0.92
N TRP A 141 9.05 -14.21 0.47
CA TRP A 141 9.07 -13.01 1.31
C TRP A 141 7.75 -12.76 2.04
N VAL A 142 6.68 -13.46 1.64
CA VAL A 142 5.36 -13.33 2.25
C VAL A 142 5.35 -14.12 3.56
N THR A 143 5.07 -13.43 4.67
CA THR A 143 5.01 -14.04 5.99
C THR A 143 3.57 -14.29 6.43
N ALA A 144 3.28 -15.46 7.01
CA ALA A 144 2.04 -15.78 7.73
C ALA A 144 0.71 -15.72 6.94
N ARG A 145 0.69 -15.41 5.63
CA ARG A 145 -0.55 -15.38 4.83
C ARG A 145 -0.99 -16.80 4.50
N ARG A 146 -2.30 -17.04 4.54
CA ARG A 146 -2.94 -18.28 4.14
C ARG A 146 -4.06 -17.96 3.16
N THR A 147 -3.97 -18.51 1.96
CA THR A 147 -5.04 -18.43 0.96
C THR A 147 -6.05 -19.55 1.20
N GLU A 148 -7.32 -19.29 0.91
CA GLU A 148 -8.37 -20.30 0.99
C GLU A 148 -9.35 -20.09 -0.16
N ARG A 149 -9.48 -21.12 -1.00
CA ARG A 149 -10.42 -21.13 -2.12
C ARG A 149 -11.81 -21.54 -1.63
N TYR A 150 -12.80 -20.74 -1.99
CA TYR A 150 -14.22 -21.01 -1.80
C TYR A 150 -14.86 -21.47 -3.11
N ALA A 151 -16.06 -22.06 -3.01
CA ALA A 151 -16.76 -22.61 -4.17
C ALA A 151 -17.28 -21.51 -5.10
N SER A 152 -17.73 -20.38 -4.55
CA SER A 152 -18.31 -19.28 -5.33
C SER A 152 -17.97 -17.90 -4.76
N VAL A 153 -18.13 -16.88 -5.62
CA VAL A 153 -18.09 -15.45 -5.23
C VAL A 153 -19.09 -15.16 -4.11
N THR A 154 -20.30 -15.72 -4.21
CA THR A 154 -21.35 -15.57 -3.20
C THR A 154 -20.91 -16.06 -1.83
N ASP A 155 -20.19 -17.18 -1.76
CA ASP A 155 -19.69 -17.72 -0.48
C ASP A 155 -18.65 -16.79 0.15
N VAL A 156 -17.76 -16.20 -0.66
CA VAL A 156 -16.76 -15.22 -0.21
C VAL A 156 -17.43 -13.94 0.31
N ASP A 157 -18.42 -13.43 -0.43
CA ASP A 157 -19.14 -12.22 -0.05
C ASP A 157 -20.01 -12.42 1.19
N ALA A 158 -20.50 -13.65 1.43
CA ALA A 158 -21.28 -14.00 2.61
C ALA A 158 -20.46 -14.15 3.91
N LEU A 159 -19.12 -14.14 3.84
CA LEU A 159 -18.29 -14.28 5.05
C LEU A 159 -18.52 -13.10 6.03
N PRO A 160 -18.63 -13.37 7.35
CA PRO A 160 -18.59 -12.30 8.34
C PRO A 160 -17.21 -11.63 8.35
N ALA A 161 -17.12 -10.42 8.92
CA ALA A 161 -15.87 -9.67 9.03
C ALA A 161 -15.51 -9.49 10.54
N PRO A 162 -14.51 -10.21 11.08
CA PRO A 162 -13.75 -11.27 10.43
C PRO A 162 -14.52 -12.61 10.51
N PRO A 163 -14.26 -13.57 9.60
CA PRO A 163 -14.80 -14.91 9.75
C PRO A 163 -14.11 -15.65 10.90
N PRO A 164 -14.79 -16.61 11.55
CA PRO A 164 -14.23 -17.35 12.68
C PRO A 164 -12.93 -18.09 12.31
N GLY A 165 -12.03 -18.22 13.28
CA GLY A 165 -10.74 -18.88 13.13
C GLY A 165 -9.57 -18.01 13.56
N GLU A 166 -8.37 -18.57 13.51
CA GLU A 166 -7.13 -17.92 13.92
C GLU A 166 -6.25 -17.60 12.71
N GLY A 167 -5.34 -16.63 12.90
CA GLY A 167 -4.36 -16.23 11.88
C GLY A 167 -4.98 -15.61 10.62
N TRP A 168 -4.10 -15.22 9.70
CA TRP A 168 -4.50 -14.59 8.44
C TRP A 168 -5.40 -15.52 7.62
N LEU A 169 -6.39 -14.92 6.96
CA LEU A 169 -7.18 -15.56 5.92
C LEU A 169 -7.27 -14.64 4.70
N TYR A 170 -6.87 -15.17 3.55
CA TYR A 170 -7.15 -14.58 2.25
C TYR A 170 -8.18 -15.46 1.52
N ALA A 171 -9.46 -15.15 1.73
CA ALA A 171 -10.57 -15.89 1.16
C ALA A 171 -10.77 -15.47 -0.29
N TRP A 172 -10.87 -16.42 -1.21
CA TRP A 172 -11.03 -16.10 -2.62
C TRP A 172 -11.88 -17.14 -3.37
N ALA A 173 -12.48 -16.71 -4.47
CA ALA A 173 -13.15 -17.59 -5.44
C ALA A 173 -12.91 -17.08 -6.86
N TRP A 174 -12.99 -17.97 -7.83
CA TRP A 174 -13.03 -17.54 -9.23
C TRP A 174 -14.33 -16.80 -9.50
N GLN A 175 -14.20 -15.57 -10.00
CA GLN A 175 -15.30 -14.86 -10.64
C GLN A 175 -15.36 -15.23 -12.13
N ASP A 176 -14.19 -15.38 -12.77
CA ASP A 176 -14.02 -15.95 -14.11
C ASP A 176 -12.66 -16.66 -14.17
N GLU A 177 -12.66 -17.99 -14.09
CA GLU A 177 -11.44 -18.80 -14.09
C GLU A 177 -10.71 -18.78 -15.45
N ALA A 178 -11.45 -18.64 -16.55
CA ALA A 178 -10.84 -18.60 -17.88
C ALA A 178 -10.07 -17.28 -18.05
N ALA A 179 -10.68 -16.16 -17.67
CA ALA A 179 -10.07 -14.84 -17.72
C ALA A 179 -9.07 -14.57 -16.57
N GLY A 180 -9.02 -15.42 -15.55
CA GLY A 180 -8.14 -15.23 -14.38
C GLY A 180 -8.66 -14.16 -13.41
N VAL A 181 -9.96 -13.90 -13.41
CA VAL A 181 -10.60 -12.91 -12.52
C VAL A 181 -10.97 -13.57 -11.21
N VAL A 182 -10.45 -13.02 -10.12
CA VAL A 182 -10.64 -13.52 -8.76
C VAL A 182 -11.42 -12.51 -7.94
N ARG A 183 -12.42 -12.97 -7.18
CA ARG A 183 -12.97 -12.22 -6.05
C ARG A 183 -12.18 -12.61 -4.80
N ALA A 184 -11.71 -11.64 -4.02
CA ALA A 184 -10.99 -11.90 -2.78
C ALA A 184 -11.39 -10.97 -1.63
N ARG A 185 -11.27 -11.47 -0.40
CA ARG A 185 -11.39 -10.69 0.85
C ARG A 185 -10.25 -11.10 1.79
N ALA A 186 -9.67 -10.13 2.49
CA ALA A 186 -8.49 -10.33 3.31
C ALA A 186 -8.77 -10.01 4.78
N PHE A 187 -8.50 -10.96 5.66
CA PHE A 187 -8.77 -10.85 7.08
C PHE A 187 -7.46 -11.06 7.85
N PRO A 188 -6.84 -9.98 8.35
CA PRO A 188 -5.58 -10.07 9.10
C PRO A 188 -5.71 -10.88 10.40
N ARG A 189 -6.86 -10.77 11.09
CA ARG A 189 -7.14 -11.35 12.41
C ARG A 189 -6.03 -11.08 13.45
N ARG A 190 -5.48 -9.87 13.45
CA ARG A 190 -4.36 -9.47 14.33
C ARG A 190 -4.81 -8.95 15.70
N GLY A 191 -6.11 -8.74 15.89
CA GLY A 191 -6.65 -8.10 17.09
C GLY A 191 -6.47 -6.58 17.13
N ASP A 192 -6.06 -5.97 16.02
CA ASP A 192 -6.04 -4.52 15.81
C ASP A 192 -7.40 -4.04 15.24
N ALA A 193 -7.49 -2.74 14.92
CA ALA A 193 -8.71 -2.15 14.36
C ALA A 193 -9.00 -2.62 12.91
N ILE A 194 -8.06 -3.29 12.25
CA ILE A 194 -8.17 -3.67 10.84
C ILE A 194 -8.73 -5.08 10.76
N VAL A 195 -10.07 -5.12 10.77
CA VAL A 195 -10.84 -6.37 10.72
C VAL A 195 -10.78 -7.01 9.32
N GLU A 196 -10.90 -6.19 8.28
CA GLU A 196 -10.79 -6.58 6.88
C GLU A 196 -9.89 -5.56 6.16
N ASP A 197 -9.00 -6.05 5.33
CA ASP A 197 -8.05 -5.26 4.57
C ASP A 197 -8.55 -5.07 3.12
N GLU A 198 -8.71 -3.81 2.71
CA GLU A 198 -9.30 -3.43 1.42
C GLU A 198 -8.46 -3.90 0.22
N ALA A 199 -7.13 -3.90 0.34
CA ALA A 199 -6.23 -4.40 -0.71
C ALA A 199 -4.90 -4.94 -0.15
N THR A 200 -4.58 -6.20 -0.42
CA THR A 200 -3.43 -6.90 0.20
C THR A 200 -2.49 -7.48 -0.86
N GLY A 201 -1.53 -6.68 -1.32
CA GLY A 201 -0.59 -7.10 -2.38
C GLY A 201 0.24 -8.35 -2.06
N ALA A 202 0.59 -8.57 -0.78
CA ALA A 202 1.36 -9.76 -0.38
C ALA A 202 0.56 -11.07 -0.50
N ALA A 203 -0.75 -11.03 -0.20
CA ALA A 203 -1.61 -12.20 -0.33
C ALA A 203 -1.96 -12.46 -1.81
N ALA A 204 -2.19 -11.41 -2.59
CA ALA A 204 -2.31 -11.49 -4.04
C ALA A 204 -1.07 -12.12 -4.69
N LEU A 205 0.13 -11.72 -4.26
CA LEU A 205 1.40 -12.30 -4.70
C LEU A 205 1.45 -13.80 -4.41
N LEU A 206 1.13 -14.19 -3.17
CA LEU A 206 1.13 -15.61 -2.76
C LEU A 206 0.12 -16.43 -3.57
N LEU A 207 -1.10 -15.94 -3.76
CA LEU A 207 -2.11 -16.62 -4.56
C LEU A 207 -1.65 -16.82 -6.01
N THR A 208 -0.99 -15.82 -6.59
CA THR A 208 -0.44 -15.90 -7.94
C THR A 208 0.66 -16.96 -8.04
N HIS A 209 1.47 -17.09 -6.98
CA HIS A 209 2.48 -18.14 -6.90
C HIS A 209 1.85 -19.53 -6.91
N GLU A 210 0.83 -19.74 -6.07
CA GLU A 210 0.13 -21.02 -5.94
C GLU A 210 -0.59 -21.43 -7.22
N LEU A 211 -1.18 -20.47 -7.94
CA LEU A 211 -1.92 -20.73 -9.18
C LEU A 211 -1.05 -20.72 -10.44
N GLY A 212 0.17 -20.17 -10.37
CA GLY A 212 1.14 -20.17 -11.46
C GLY A 212 0.69 -19.41 -12.72
N ARG A 213 -0.25 -18.46 -12.60
CA ARG A 213 -0.83 -17.72 -13.74
C ARG A 213 -1.13 -16.26 -13.39
N PRO A 214 -1.24 -15.36 -14.39
CA PRO A 214 -1.68 -13.98 -14.14
C PRO A 214 -3.09 -13.93 -13.55
N LEU A 215 -3.32 -12.96 -12.66
CA LEU A 215 -4.62 -12.74 -12.03
C LEU A 215 -5.06 -11.27 -12.12
N ASP A 216 -6.37 -11.07 -12.27
CA ASP A 216 -7.07 -9.82 -12.05
C ASP A 216 -7.93 -9.95 -10.80
N ILE A 217 -7.45 -9.43 -9.68
CA ILE A 217 -8.03 -9.66 -8.36
C ILE A 217 -8.90 -8.46 -7.96
N ARG A 218 -10.18 -8.74 -7.72
CA ARG A 218 -11.19 -7.83 -7.16
C ARG A 218 -11.24 -8.03 -5.65
N GLN A 219 -10.52 -7.19 -4.92
CA GLN A 219 -10.44 -7.28 -3.46
C GLN A 219 -11.32 -6.23 -2.76
N GLY A 220 -11.84 -6.59 -1.59
CA GLY A 220 -12.49 -5.65 -0.69
C GLY A 220 -13.79 -5.10 -1.29
N THR A 221 -14.00 -3.80 -1.14
CA THR A 221 -15.19 -3.07 -1.59
C THR A 221 -15.07 -2.55 -3.03
N GLY A 222 -13.85 -2.38 -3.55
CA GLY A 222 -13.69 -1.87 -4.91
C GLY A 222 -12.27 -1.86 -5.46
N SER A 223 -11.33 -2.54 -4.80
CA SER A 223 -9.92 -2.55 -5.19
C SER A 223 -9.63 -3.50 -6.34
N GLN A 224 -8.61 -3.16 -7.14
CA GLN A 224 -8.07 -4.02 -8.19
C GLN A 224 -6.57 -4.22 -7.99
N ILE A 225 -6.16 -5.47 -7.84
CA ILE A 225 -4.76 -5.88 -7.79
C ILE A 225 -4.48 -6.74 -9.01
N LEU A 226 -3.48 -6.36 -9.80
CA LEU A 226 -3.03 -7.15 -10.95
C LEU A 226 -1.76 -7.88 -10.60
N THR A 227 -1.65 -9.14 -11.01
CA THR A 227 -0.45 -9.93 -10.74
C THR A 227 -0.03 -10.78 -11.93
N ARG A 228 1.29 -11.01 -12.08
CA ARG A 228 1.86 -11.78 -13.19
C ARG A 228 3.09 -12.56 -12.73
N PRO A 229 3.13 -13.90 -12.88
CA PRO A 229 4.33 -14.68 -12.61
C PRO A 229 5.37 -14.51 -13.71
N HIS A 230 6.64 -14.67 -13.35
CA HIS A 230 7.78 -14.62 -14.28
C HIS A 230 8.60 -15.91 -14.26
N PRO A 231 9.34 -16.22 -15.35
CA PRO A 231 10.15 -17.43 -15.45
C PRO A 231 11.23 -17.59 -14.37
N ASP A 232 11.69 -16.48 -13.79
CA ASP A 232 12.69 -16.45 -12.72
C ASP A 232 12.09 -16.72 -11.31
N GLY A 233 10.81 -17.09 -11.24
CA GLY A 233 10.09 -17.38 -10.00
C GLY A 233 9.63 -16.14 -9.23
N THR A 234 9.88 -14.94 -9.77
CA THR A 234 9.34 -13.69 -9.20
C THR A 234 7.92 -13.43 -9.69
N ILE A 235 7.21 -12.54 -9.00
CA ILE A 235 5.84 -12.17 -9.30
C ILE A 235 5.75 -10.65 -9.30
N GLU A 236 5.25 -10.09 -10.39
CA GLU A 236 4.84 -8.70 -10.43
C GLU A 236 3.49 -8.53 -9.76
N VAL A 237 3.36 -7.48 -8.96
CA VAL A 237 2.12 -7.00 -8.36
C VAL A 237 1.99 -5.54 -8.74
N GLY A 238 0.85 -5.15 -9.28
CA GLY A 238 0.62 -3.79 -9.75
C GLY A 238 -0.79 -3.30 -9.52
N GLY A 239 -0.91 -1.98 -9.52
CA GLY A 239 -2.19 -1.31 -9.32
C GLY A 239 -2.14 0.17 -9.67
N ARG A 240 -3.33 0.76 -9.68
CA ARG A 240 -3.49 2.21 -9.75
C ARG A 240 -3.30 2.80 -8.36
N VAL A 241 -2.79 4.01 -8.32
CA VAL A 241 -2.58 4.77 -7.08
C VAL A 241 -3.18 6.16 -7.27
N ARG A 242 -3.71 6.71 -6.18
CA ARG A 242 -4.18 8.08 -6.11
C ARG A 242 -3.61 8.75 -4.86
N ALA A 243 -3.25 10.02 -4.99
CA ALA A 243 -3.02 10.86 -3.83
C ALA A 243 -4.34 10.99 -3.03
N ASP A 244 -4.20 11.06 -1.72
CA ASP A 244 -5.28 11.33 -0.78
C ASP A 244 -4.90 12.48 0.15
N THR A 245 -5.88 13.03 0.85
CA THR A 245 -5.64 14.09 1.83
C THR A 245 -5.18 13.46 3.16
N PRO A 246 -4.12 13.98 3.80
CA PRO A 246 -3.72 13.60 5.16
C PRO A 246 -4.79 13.81 6.23
#